data_AF-A0A850BF55-F1
#
_entry.id   AF-A0A850BF55-F1
#
_cell.length_a   1.000
_cell.length_b   1.000
_cell.length_c   1.000
_cell.angle_alpha   90.00
_cell.angle_beta   90.00
_cell.angle_gamma   90.00
#
_symmetry.space_group_name_H-M   'P 1'
#
loop_
_entity.id
_entity.type
_entity.pdbx_description
1 polymer ?
#
loop_
_entity_poly.entity_id
_entity_poly.type
_entity_poly.pdbx_seq_one_letter_code
_entity_poly.pdbx_strand_id
1 'polypeptide(L)'
;MKNLIAITATLSTMTALAGCSMNAEPSDYDSEESSSIDSIAQAVNTCAPSTEVYSFTSSSPYVIAKIGSTEVARFTEGAYTVAVKGYTTRSFATTDTDGSAVNVTHDTYVRTLPAPFSSSMSDTDKTNWLLAAREANCHGDKDILAIANQYAENAAETWVSGVRLMGDADYGSGCDFHDYLCTSWTPPDGNPRPADLACQASLACPDPLAASNIGSMDCSGFVRMVYGHRNNFEAQLPAYTASLGLSVFRYPLSTSQAPTHLPRASRNQYRYGSGMKVIPFRVASVPTQAEIDALQPGDLVFFNLDNTSATCCEPSTPDEDDTCCEEGITHVGIFVGEQGPREDRPTRYRLINSRDSMNGPTMGHTSFINTSTSTKSSYSGWSAKLRAARRF
;
A
#
# COMPACT_ATOMS: atom_id res chain seq x y z
N MET A 1 -39.60 -32.37 43.88
CA MET A 1 -38.31 -33.05 43.67
C MET A 1 -37.33 -32.03 43.13
N LYS A 2 -36.40 -31.61 43.99
CA LYS A 2 -35.34 -30.63 43.71
C LYS A 2 -34.19 -31.38 43.05
N ASN A 3 -33.49 -30.78 42.07
CA ASN A 3 -32.09 -31.07 41.80
C ASN A 3 -31.42 -29.80 41.26
N LEU A 4 -30.63 -29.19 42.14
CA LEU A 4 -29.75 -28.05 41.92
C LEU A 4 -28.36 -28.66 41.66
N ILE A 5 -27.75 -28.38 40.50
CA ILE A 5 -26.36 -28.78 40.21
C ILE A 5 -25.45 -27.65 40.71
N ALA A 6 -24.66 -27.96 41.74
CA ALA A 6 -23.61 -27.09 42.24
C ALA A 6 -22.30 -27.37 41.50
N ILE A 7 -21.67 -26.33 40.96
CA ILE A 7 -20.32 -26.36 40.38
C ILE A 7 -19.35 -25.87 41.46
N THR A 8 -18.44 -26.74 41.88
CA THR A 8 -17.37 -26.44 42.84
C THR A 8 -16.14 -25.95 42.07
N ALA A 9 -15.67 -24.73 42.37
CA ALA A 9 -14.42 -24.20 41.88
C ALA A 9 -13.31 -24.47 42.90
N THR A 10 -12.31 -25.27 42.51
CA THR A 10 -11.11 -25.56 43.30
C THR A 10 -10.03 -24.52 42.96
N LEU A 11 -9.64 -23.73 43.95
CA LEU A 11 -8.57 -22.73 43.89
C LEU A 11 -7.26 -23.40 44.33
N SER A 12 -6.30 -23.58 43.40
CA SER A 12 -4.97 -24.08 43.72
C SER A 12 -4.00 -22.93 43.93
N THR A 13 -3.55 -22.78 45.18
CA THR A 13 -2.45 -21.91 45.61
C THR A 13 -1.11 -22.56 45.29
N MET A 14 -0.24 -21.87 44.52
CA MET A 14 1.18 -22.22 44.41
C MET A 14 2.00 -21.46 45.44
N THR A 15 2.69 -22.22 46.28
CA THR A 15 3.62 -21.79 47.32
C THR A 15 5.01 -21.57 46.72
N ALA A 16 5.60 -20.40 46.96
CA ALA A 16 7.00 -20.12 46.65
C ALA A 16 7.92 -20.71 47.75
N LEU A 17 8.97 -21.41 47.34
CA LEU A 17 10.05 -21.91 48.20
C LEU A 17 11.37 -21.25 47.79
N ALA A 18 12.07 -20.75 48.82
CA ALA A 18 13.33 -20.04 48.76
C ALA A 18 14.54 -20.99 48.92
N GLY A 19 15.73 -20.51 48.50
CA GLY A 19 17.07 -21.07 48.75
C GLY A 19 17.80 -21.42 47.45
N CYS A 20 19.05 -21.07 47.18
CA CYS A 20 20.15 -20.56 48.00
C CYS A 20 21.12 -19.68 47.18
N SER A 21 21.79 -18.79 47.90
CA SER A 21 22.91 -17.92 47.54
C SER A 21 24.20 -18.70 47.21
N MET A 22 25.05 -18.18 46.31
CA MET A 22 26.50 -18.03 46.53
C MET A 22 27.08 -16.84 45.75
N ASN A 23 28.09 -16.24 46.38
CA ASN A 23 28.74 -14.95 46.15
C ASN A 23 29.58 -14.82 44.87
N ALA A 24 29.71 -13.59 44.36
CA ALA A 24 30.95 -13.08 43.75
C ALA A 24 31.10 -11.58 44.07
N GLU A 25 32.33 -11.19 44.40
CA GLU A 25 32.76 -9.94 45.06
C GLU A 25 32.69 -8.66 44.22
N PRO A 26 32.79 -7.46 44.85
CA PRO A 26 32.73 -6.17 44.19
C PRO A 26 34.14 -5.68 43.79
N SER A 27 34.26 -5.10 42.59
CA SER A 27 35.42 -4.29 42.22
C SER A 27 35.04 -2.81 42.15
N ASP A 28 35.68 -2.03 43.01
CA ASP A 28 35.79 -0.58 42.96
C ASP A 28 36.08 -0.06 41.54
N TYR A 29 35.29 0.92 41.09
CA TYR A 29 35.78 1.94 40.18
C TYR A 29 35.20 3.30 40.57
N ASP A 30 36.12 4.17 40.95
CA ASP A 30 35.93 5.55 41.37
C ASP A 30 35.22 6.42 40.33
N SER A 31 34.52 7.39 40.90
CA SER A 31 33.97 8.61 40.30
C SER A 31 35.03 9.46 39.59
N GLU A 32 34.69 10.02 38.42
CA GLU A 32 34.54 11.47 38.16
C GLU A 32 34.40 11.78 36.65
N GLU A 33 33.81 12.95 36.37
CA GLU A 33 33.58 13.60 35.06
C GLU A 33 32.45 13.07 34.15
N SER A 34 31.31 13.75 34.18
CA SER A 34 30.85 14.48 32.99
C SER A 34 29.65 15.37 33.35
N SER A 35 29.93 16.66 33.31
CA SER A 35 29.06 17.81 33.39
C SER A 35 27.91 17.82 32.36
N SER A 36 26.90 18.63 32.69
CA SER A 36 25.82 19.16 31.83
C SER A 36 24.70 18.20 31.41
N ILE A 37 23.74 18.00 32.33
CA ILE A 37 22.34 17.79 31.94
C ILE A 37 21.71 19.18 31.83
N ASP A 38 22.12 19.94 30.82
CA ASP A 38 21.44 21.18 30.41
C ASP A 38 20.77 20.94 29.06
N SER A 39 19.44 20.89 29.11
CA SER A 39 18.50 21.26 28.06
C SER A 39 18.89 20.91 26.61
N ILE A 40 18.50 19.72 26.16
CA ILE A 40 17.91 19.58 24.84
C ILE A 40 16.46 19.17 25.07
N ALA A 41 15.59 20.16 25.27
CA ALA A 41 14.19 19.99 24.93
C ALA A 41 14.17 19.74 23.41
N GLN A 42 14.27 18.47 23.02
CA GLN A 42 13.87 18.07 21.68
C GLN A 42 12.43 18.55 21.54
N ALA A 43 12.20 19.42 20.55
CA ALA A 43 10.86 19.72 20.10
C ALA A 43 10.23 18.38 19.68
N VAL A 44 9.53 17.76 20.61
CA VAL A 44 8.56 16.73 20.28
C VAL A 44 7.56 17.49 19.44
N ASN A 45 7.58 17.30 18.12
CA ASN A 45 6.48 17.75 17.27
C ASN A 45 5.24 16.99 17.73
N THR A 46 4.59 17.50 18.78
CA THR A 46 3.33 17.00 19.26
C THR A 46 2.34 17.29 18.15
N CYS A 47 2.02 16.25 17.41
CA CYS A 47 0.98 16.32 16.39
C CYS A 47 -0.32 16.80 17.07
N ALA A 48 -0.95 17.83 16.48
CA ALA A 48 -2.14 18.48 17.04
C ALA A 48 -3.17 18.79 15.94
N PRO A 49 -3.74 17.75 15.29
CA PRO A 49 -4.56 17.92 14.09
C PRO A 49 -5.81 18.74 14.36
N SER A 50 -6.43 18.58 15.54
CA SER A 50 -7.67 19.24 15.95
C SER A 50 -7.63 20.78 15.98
N THR A 51 -6.43 21.37 15.88
CA THR A 51 -6.22 22.83 15.85
C THR A 51 -5.87 23.38 14.47
N GLU A 52 -5.73 22.52 13.47
CA GLU A 52 -5.31 22.90 12.12
C GLU A 52 -6.46 23.60 11.39
N VAL A 53 -6.14 24.73 10.75
CA VAL A 53 -7.07 25.46 9.90
C VAL A 53 -6.60 25.31 8.45
N TYR A 54 -7.45 24.71 7.63
CA TYR A 54 -7.14 24.47 6.23
C TYR A 54 -7.69 25.58 5.34
N SER A 55 -6.93 25.91 4.30
CA SER A 55 -7.40 26.60 3.11
C SER A 55 -7.26 25.69 1.90
N PHE A 56 -8.15 25.84 0.92
CA PHE A 56 -8.15 25.01 -0.29
C PHE A 56 -7.88 25.87 -1.53
N THR A 57 -6.99 25.41 -2.40
CA THR A 57 -6.75 26.01 -3.72
C THR A 57 -7.05 24.99 -4.80
N SER A 58 -7.96 25.32 -5.71
CA SER A 58 -8.34 24.46 -6.83
C SER A 58 -7.52 24.80 -8.06
N SER A 59 -6.88 23.79 -8.65
CA SER A 59 -6.21 23.86 -9.93
C SER A 59 -6.38 22.52 -10.60
N SER A 60 -7.38 22.40 -11.50
CA SER A 60 -7.74 21.14 -12.15
C SER A 60 -6.48 20.40 -12.65
N PRO A 61 -6.33 19.11 -12.33
CA PRO A 61 -7.29 18.20 -11.69
C PRO A 61 -7.20 18.15 -10.16
N TYR A 62 -6.50 19.08 -9.52
CA TYR A 62 -6.17 19.04 -8.10
C TYR A 62 -6.97 20.02 -7.25
N VAL A 63 -7.18 19.63 -5.99
CA VAL A 63 -7.47 20.55 -4.89
C VAL A 63 -6.37 20.37 -3.86
N ILE A 64 -5.67 21.47 -3.55
CA ILE A 64 -4.55 21.49 -2.61
C ILE A 64 -5.02 22.07 -1.29
N ALA A 65 -4.87 21.30 -0.21
CA ALA A 65 -5.10 21.78 1.15
C ALA A 65 -3.81 22.35 1.74
N LYS A 66 -3.92 23.50 2.39
CA LYS A 66 -2.79 24.19 3.02
C LYS A 66 -3.07 24.59 4.45
N ILE A 67 -2.04 24.54 5.29
CA ILE A 67 -1.99 25.22 6.59
C ILE A 67 -1.06 26.43 6.42
N GLY A 68 -1.62 27.64 6.54
CA GLY A 68 -0.91 28.84 6.10
C GLY A 68 -0.50 28.71 4.63
N SER A 69 0.80 28.78 4.34
CA SER A 69 1.34 28.62 2.97
C SER A 69 1.74 27.18 2.62
N THR A 70 1.76 26.26 3.59
CA THR A 70 2.33 24.93 3.41
C THR A 70 1.28 23.95 2.90
N GLU A 71 1.55 23.30 1.78
CA GLU A 71 0.74 22.18 1.29
C GLU A 71 0.81 21.01 2.27
N VAL A 72 -0.36 20.53 2.71
CA VAL A 72 -0.48 19.41 3.64
C VAL A 72 -1.29 18.25 3.08
N ALA A 73 -2.07 18.48 2.02
CA ALA A 73 -2.69 17.40 1.28
C ALA A 73 -3.03 17.80 -0.16
N ARG A 74 -3.15 16.77 -1.01
CA ARG A 74 -3.52 16.90 -2.41
C ARG A 74 -4.59 15.90 -2.78
N PHE A 75 -5.77 16.42 -3.10
CA PHE A 75 -6.87 15.68 -3.67
C PHE A 75 -6.76 15.71 -5.19
N THR A 76 -7.18 14.64 -5.86
CA THR A 76 -7.17 14.52 -7.33
C THR A 76 -8.57 14.14 -7.81
N GLU A 77 -9.13 14.86 -8.77
CA GLU A 77 -10.46 14.59 -9.31
C GLU A 77 -10.61 13.13 -9.76
N GLY A 78 -11.69 12.49 -9.32
CA GLY A 78 -12.01 11.09 -9.59
C GLY A 78 -11.21 10.06 -8.78
N ALA A 79 -10.23 10.47 -7.96
CA ALA A 79 -9.38 9.57 -7.20
C ALA A 79 -9.93 9.29 -5.79
N TYR A 80 -9.88 8.05 -5.33
CA TYR A 80 -10.09 7.65 -3.94
C TYR A 80 -8.92 8.06 -3.06
N THR A 81 -7.69 8.06 -3.57
CA THR A 81 -6.47 8.33 -2.82
C THR A 81 -6.20 9.81 -2.70
N VAL A 82 -5.70 10.18 -1.52
CA VAL A 82 -5.26 11.52 -1.20
C VAL A 82 -3.85 11.41 -0.62
N ALA A 83 -2.92 12.17 -1.20
CA ALA A 83 -1.59 12.33 -0.63
C ALA A 83 -1.68 13.33 0.54
N VAL A 84 -1.30 12.90 1.73
CA VAL A 84 -1.34 13.68 2.97
C VAL A 84 0.07 13.76 3.53
N LYS A 85 0.56 14.97 3.79
CA LYS A 85 1.84 15.15 4.48
C LYS A 85 1.73 14.65 5.92
N GLY A 86 2.74 13.94 6.39
CA GLY A 86 2.91 13.54 7.78
C GLY A 86 3.51 14.65 8.64
N TYR A 87 3.57 14.42 9.94
CA TYR A 87 4.31 15.27 10.89
C TYR A 87 5.80 14.91 10.96
N THR A 88 6.13 13.69 10.54
CA THR A 88 7.47 13.12 10.55
C THR A 88 7.79 12.49 9.19
N THR A 89 9.07 12.38 8.89
CA THR A 89 9.55 11.57 7.77
C THR A 89 9.47 10.08 8.11
N ARG A 90 9.30 9.25 7.09
CA ARG A 90 9.25 7.79 7.17
C ARG A 90 10.15 7.20 6.09
N SER A 91 10.63 5.99 6.35
CA SER A 91 11.50 5.27 5.41
C SER A 91 10.94 3.88 5.15
N PHE A 92 11.04 3.45 3.91
CA PHE A 92 10.80 2.07 3.50
C PHE A 92 12.14 1.49 3.07
N ALA A 93 12.51 0.37 3.68
CA ALA A 93 13.78 -0.27 3.44
C ALA A 93 13.60 -1.72 3.02
N THR A 94 14.43 -2.16 2.10
CA THR A 94 14.58 -3.57 1.69
C THR A 94 16.00 -3.75 1.15
N THR A 95 16.28 -4.89 0.53
CA THR A 95 17.57 -5.20 -0.06
C THR A 95 17.36 -5.65 -1.51
N ASP A 96 18.26 -5.27 -2.41
CA ASP A 96 18.39 -5.91 -3.74
C ASP A 96 19.15 -7.26 -3.58
N THR A 97 19.07 -8.14 -4.57
CA THR A 97 19.69 -9.48 -4.71
C THR A 97 21.19 -9.39 -4.78
N ASP A 98 21.73 -8.22 -5.17
CA ASP A 98 23.15 -7.92 -5.05
C ASP A 98 23.56 -7.60 -3.59
N GLY A 99 22.62 -7.69 -2.64
CA GLY A 99 22.81 -7.38 -1.23
C GLY A 99 22.80 -5.89 -0.93
N SER A 100 22.65 -5.01 -1.93
CA SER A 100 22.65 -3.58 -1.69
C SER A 100 21.35 -3.14 -1.04
N ALA A 101 21.44 -2.25 -0.04
CA ALA A 101 20.25 -1.71 0.60
C ALA A 101 19.35 -1.00 -0.43
N VAL A 102 18.07 -0.88 -0.17
CA VAL A 102 17.16 0.01 -0.91
C VAL A 102 16.42 0.80 0.14
N ASN A 103 16.43 2.13 0.02
CA ASN A 103 15.74 3.00 0.97
C ASN A 103 15.01 4.12 0.20
N VAL A 104 13.73 4.31 0.52
CA VAL A 104 12.91 5.42 0.06
C VAL A 104 12.44 6.17 1.28
N THR A 105 12.79 7.46 1.36
CA THR A 105 12.44 8.33 2.48
C THR A 105 11.58 9.49 1.99
N HIS A 106 10.40 9.65 2.58
CA HIS A 106 9.51 10.78 2.34
C HIS A 106 8.62 11.01 3.57
N ASP A 107 7.78 12.03 3.54
CA ASP A 107 6.80 12.38 4.58
C ASP A 107 5.36 12.15 4.11
N THR A 108 5.15 11.62 2.90
CA THR A 108 3.80 11.41 2.33
C THR A 108 3.14 10.15 2.91
N TYR A 109 1.87 10.29 3.27
CA TYR A 109 0.93 9.23 3.61
C TYR A 109 -0.15 9.18 2.54
N VAL A 110 -0.61 7.98 2.19
CA VAL A 110 -1.62 7.76 1.15
C VAL A 110 -2.86 7.16 1.80
N ARG A 111 -3.92 7.96 1.93
CA ARG A 111 -5.18 7.58 2.59
C ARG A 111 -6.31 7.56 1.55
N THR A 112 -7.37 6.79 1.81
CA THR A 112 -8.52 6.71 0.91
C THR A 112 -9.74 7.50 1.39
N LEU A 113 -10.50 8.01 0.43
CA LEU A 113 -11.82 8.58 0.58
C LEU A 113 -12.90 7.48 0.51
N PRO A 114 -14.14 7.76 0.97
CA PRO A 114 -15.27 6.83 0.82
C PRO A 114 -15.78 6.70 -0.61
N ALA A 115 -15.52 7.71 -1.44
CA ALA A 115 -15.93 7.80 -2.82
C ALA A 115 -14.83 8.51 -3.63
N PRO A 116 -14.84 8.40 -4.97
CA PRO A 116 -13.97 9.19 -5.83
C PRO A 116 -14.07 10.67 -5.46
N PHE A 117 -12.94 11.34 -5.28
CA PHE A 117 -12.93 12.76 -4.98
C PHE A 117 -13.62 13.54 -6.10
N SER A 118 -14.46 14.49 -5.70
CA SER A 118 -14.96 15.50 -6.62
C SER A 118 -14.64 16.89 -6.08
N SER A 119 -14.23 17.79 -6.96
CA SER A 119 -14.04 19.21 -6.66
C SER A 119 -15.30 19.89 -6.11
N SER A 120 -16.49 19.28 -6.26
CA SER A 120 -17.73 19.74 -5.61
C SER A 120 -17.84 19.37 -4.13
N MET A 121 -16.94 18.55 -3.58
CA MET A 121 -16.89 18.23 -2.15
C MET A 121 -16.72 19.51 -1.33
N SER A 122 -17.55 19.71 -0.31
CA SER A 122 -17.54 20.95 0.47
C SER A 122 -16.21 21.13 1.22
N ASP A 123 -15.81 22.38 1.48
CA ASP A 123 -14.61 22.68 2.29
C ASP A 123 -14.74 22.11 3.72
N THR A 124 -15.96 22.05 4.25
CA THR A 124 -16.27 21.41 5.53
C THR A 124 -15.98 19.90 5.49
N ASP A 125 -16.45 19.19 4.46
CA ASP A 125 -16.22 17.74 4.35
C ASP A 125 -14.74 17.42 4.11
N LYS A 126 -14.06 18.20 3.26
CA LYS A 126 -12.60 18.09 3.05
C LYS A 126 -11.84 18.32 4.36
N THR A 127 -12.24 19.33 5.13
CA THR A 127 -11.64 19.64 6.45
C THR A 127 -11.85 18.49 7.43
N ASN A 128 -13.09 18.00 7.58
CA ASN A 128 -13.40 16.91 8.51
C ASN A 128 -12.63 15.63 8.17
N TRP A 129 -12.54 15.29 6.88
CA TRP A 129 -11.75 14.15 6.43
C TRP A 129 -10.25 14.36 6.69
N LEU A 130 -9.70 15.56 6.45
CA LEU A 130 -8.28 15.86 6.71
C LEU A 130 -7.92 15.77 8.19
N LEU A 131 -8.76 16.28 9.08
CA LEU A 131 -8.57 16.15 10.52
C LEU A 131 -8.46 14.68 10.91
N ALA A 132 -9.36 13.82 10.41
CA ALA A 132 -9.31 12.38 10.67
C ALA A 132 -8.06 11.71 10.06
N ALA A 133 -7.67 12.06 8.84
CA ALA A 133 -6.49 11.51 8.18
C ALA A 133 -5.19 11.92 8.88
N ARG A 134 -5.10 13.16 9.36
CA ARG A 134 -3.96 13.69 10.10
C ARG A 134 -3.87 13.09 11.50
N GLU A 135 -5.01 12.86 12.16
CA GLU A 135 -5.08 12.09 13.42
C GLU A 135 -4.62 10.64 13.23
N ALA A 136 -5.07 9.96 12.17
CA ALA A 136 -4.60 8.60 11.86
C ALA A 136 -3.08 8.57 11.62
N ASN A 137 -2.53 9.56 10.90
CA ASN A 137 -1.08 9.69 10.73
C ASN A 137 -0.35 9.93 12.06
N CYS A 138 -0.97 10.70 12.97
CA CYS A 138 -0.48 10.97 14.33
C CYS A 138 -0.29 9.71 15.15
N HIS A 139 -1.31 8.85 15.13
CA HIS A 139 -1.35 7.60 15.89
C HIS A 139 -0.51 6.48 15.28
N GLY A 140 0.02 6.69 14.07
CA GLY A 140 0.82 5.69 13.37
C GLY A 140 -0.01 4.62 12.67
N ASP A 141 -1.31 4.87 12.43
CA ASP A 141 -2.18 4.02 11.63
C ASP A 141 -1.54 3.79 10.27
N LYS A 142 -1.65 2.56 9.77
CA LYS A 142 -1.04 2.17 8.50
C LYS A 142 -1.83 2.77 7.32
N ASP A 143 -1.13 3.50 6.46
CA ASP A 143 -1.64 4.00 5.19
C ASP A 143 -1.43 2.96 4.07
N ILE A 144 -1.82 3.25 2.83
CA ILE A 144 -1.71 2.32 1.70
C ILE A 144 -0.29 1.73 1.53
N LEU A 145 0.75 2.56 1.64
CA LEU A 145 2.13 2.10 1.46
C LEU A 145 2.63 1.26 2.64
N ALA A 146 2.25 1.63 3.88
CA ALA A 146 2.59 0.83 5.04
C ALA A 146 1.87 -0.53 5.01
N ILE A 147 0.61 -0.55 4.57
CA ILE A 147 -0.16 -1.79 4.36
C ILE A 147 0.48 -2.65 3.29
N ALA A 148 0.89 -2.07 2.16
CA ALA A 148 1.60 -2.80 1.10
C ALA A 148 2.83 -3.54 1.64
N ASN A 149 3.59 -2.91 2.54
CA ASN A 149 4.77 -3.50 3.16
C ASN A 149 4.46 -4.64 4.16
N GLN A 150 3.21 -4.80 4.60
CA GLN A 150 2.79 -5.92 5.48
C GLN A 150 2.68 -7.26 4.75
N TYR A 151 2.83 -7.25 3.42
CA TYR A 151 2.81 -8.46 2.57
C TYR A 151 4.13 -8.68 1.84
N ALA A 152 5.14 -7.83 2.12
CA ALA A 152 6.43 -7.94 1.49
C ALA A 152 7.23 -9.15 2.00
N GLU A 153 8.27 -9.51 1.27
CA GLU A 153 9.25 -10.52 1.67
C GLU A 153 9.67 -10.37 3.14
N ASN A 154 9.61 -11.47 3.90
CA ASN A 154 9.89 -11.54 5.34
C ASN A 154 8.95 -10.71 6.25
N ALA A 155 7.81 -10.23 5.76
CA ALA A 155 6.84 -9.53 6.60
C ALA A 155 6.30 -10.47 7.70
N ALA A 156 6.29 -9.96 8.94
CA ALA A 156 5.81 -10.70 10.09
C ALA A 156 4.33 -11.07 9.93
N GLU A 157 4.01 -12.31 10.28
CA GLU A 157 2.64 -12.79 10.16
C GLU A 157 1.74 -12.28 11.28
N THR A 158 0.47 -12.09 10.98
CA THR A 158 -0.57 -11.88 11.98
C THR A 158 -1.78 -12.71 11.63
N TRP A 159 -2.23 -13.49 12.60
CA TRP A 159 -3.34 -14.41 12.47
C TRP A 159 -4.52 -13.93 13.30
N VAL A 160 -5.72 -13.91 12.71
CA VAL A 160 -6.96 -13.55 13.39
C VAL A 160 -7.99 -14.63 13.10
N SER A 161 -8.47 -15.30 14.15
CA SER A 161 -9.48 -16.36 14.03
C SER A 161 -9.14 -17.44 13.00
N GLY A 162 -7.85 -17.81 12.90
CA GLY A 162 -7.37 -18.83 11.96
C GLY A 162 -7.11 -18.33 10.53
N VAL A 163 -7.31 -17.05 10.25
CA VAL A 163 -7.00 -16.43 8.95
C VAL A 163 -5.68 -15.65 9.07
N ARG A 164 -4.77 -15.87 8.12
CA ARG A 164 -3.56 -15.06 7.95
C ARG A 164 -3.97 -13.70 7.42
N LEU A 165 -4.02 -12.69 8.29
CA LEU A 165 -4.46 -11.35 7.93
C LEU A 165 -3.37 -10.58 7.16
N MET A 166 -2.12 -10.81 7.53
CA MET A 166 -0.91 -10.25 6.91
C MET A 166 0.31 -11.11 7.20
N GLY A 167 1.41 -10.86 6.48
CA GLY A 167 2.61 -11.67 6.42
C GLY A 167 3.10 -11.85 4.97
N ASP A 168 4.34 -12.30 4.82
CA ASP A 168 5.01 -12.55 3.54
C ASP A 168 4.14 -13.32 2.54
N ALA A 169 3.77 -12.70 1.43
CA ALA A 169 2.88 -13.31 0.44
C ALA A 169 3.67 -13.92 -0.71
N ASP A 170 3.35 -15.16 -1.09
CA ASP A 170 3.94 -15.80 -2.25
C ASP A 170 3.39 -15.21 -3.57
N TYR A 171 4.04 -15.49 -4.70
CA TYR A 171 3.45 -15.23 -6.00
C TYR A 171 2.64 -16.43 -6.50
N GLY A 172 1.40 -16.18 -6.92
CA GLY A 172 0.55 -17.17 -7.56
C GLY A 172 -0.15 -16.58 -8.77
N SER A 173 0.08 -17.14 -9.96
CA SER A 173 -0.55 -16.63 -11.19
C SER A 173 -2.07 -16.73 -11.11
N GLY A 174 -2.77 -15.62 -11.31
CA GLY A 174 -4.22 -15.56 -11.17
C GLY A 174 -4.74 -15.48 -9.73
N CYS A 175 -3.86 -15.49 -8.71
CA CYS A 175 -4.24 -15.34 -7.31
C CYS A 175 -4.57 -13.88 -6.95
N ASP A 176 -5.55 -13.71 -6.08
CA ASP A 176 -6.13 -12.45 -5.62
C ASP A 176 -6.18 -12.40 -4.09
N PHE A 177 -6.69 -11.30 -3.52
CA PHE A 177 -6.74 -11.10 -2.07
C PHE A 177 -7.48 -12.22 -1.31
N HIS A 178 -8.47 -12.85 -1.94
CA HIS A 178 -9.32 -13.87 -1.31
C HIS A 178 -8.63 -15.24 -1.24
N ASP A 179 -7.69 -15.51 -2.15
CA ASP A 179 -6.82 -16.69 -2.14
C ASP A 179 -5.79 -16.58 -0.99
N TYR A 180 -5.19 -15.39 -0.81
CA TYR A 180 -4.32 -15.12 0.33
C TYR A 180 -5.03 -15.31 1.68
N LEU A 181 -6.25 -14.76 1.81
CA LEU A 181 -7.02 -14.78 3.05
C LEU A 181 -7.82 -16.04 3.25
N CYS A 182 -7.81 -16.97 2.29
CA CYS A 182 -8.58 -18.20 2.39
C CYS A 182 -10.09 -17.95 2.60
N THR A 183 -10.66 -16.95 1.92
CA THR A 183 -12.05 -16.51 2.12
C THR A 183 -12.86 -16.50 0.84
N SER A 184 -14.18 -16.67 0.95
CA SER A 184 -15.08 -16.52 -0.19
C SER A 184 -15.37 -15.06 -0.45
N TRP A 185 -15.52 -14.69 -1.72
CA TRP A 185 -15.87 -13.33 -2.11
C TRP A 185 -16.96 -13.34 -3.18
N THR A 186 -18.02 -12.57 -2.97
CA THR A 186 -19.04 -12.35 -4.01
C THR A 186 -18.85 -10.98 -4.63
N PRO A 187 -18.33 -10.89 -5.87
CA PRO A 187 -18.22 -9.62 -6.57
C PRO A 187 -19.60 -9.04 -6.92
N PRO A 188 -19.71 -7.69 -7.04
CA PRO A 188 -20.94 -7.06 -7.50
C PRO A 188 -21.26 -7.33 -8.98
N ASP A 189 -20.27 -7.69 -9.79
CA ASP A 189 -20.34 -7.82 -11.24
C ASP A 189 -20.04 -9.24 -11.75
N GLY A 190 -20.14 -10.26 -10.89
CA GLY A 190 -19.79 -11.62 -11.28
C GLY A 190 -20.34 -12.71 -10.38
N ASN A 191 -20.02 -13.94 -10.73
CA ASN A 191 -20.39 -15.10 -9.92
C ASN A 191 -19.59 -15.13 -8.60
N PRO A 192 -20.17 -15.65 -7.50
CA PRO A 192 -19.44 -15.91 -6.27
C PRO A 192 -18.13 -16.63 -6.54
N ARG A 193 -17.04 -16.10 -5.98
CA ARG A 193 -15.74 -16.76 -5.91
C ARG A 193 -15.73 -17.55 -4.60
N PRO A 194 -15.86 -18.88 -4.65
CA PRO A 194 -15.74 -19.67 -3.43
C PRO A 194 -14.37 -19.40 -2.81
N ALA A 195 -14.27 -19.54 -1.49
CA ALA A 195 -12.94 -19.72 -0.89
C ALA A 195 -12.29 -20.90 -1.61
N ASP A 196 -10.98 -20.86 -1.85
CA ASP A 196 -10.30 -22.07 -2.28
C ASP A 196 -10.66 -23.18 -1.29
N LEU A 197 -11.30 -24.25 -1.77
CA LEU A 197 -11.78 -25.34 -0.92
C LEU A 197 -10.62 -26.01 -0.15
N ALA A 198 -9.38 -25.85 -0.64
CA ALA A 198 -8.15 -26.23 0.04
C ALA A 198 -7.92 -25.49 1.37
N CYS A 199 -8.47 -24.28 1.52
CA CYS A 199 -8.29 -23.43 2.69
C CYS A 199 -9.20 -23.78 3.88
N GLN A 200 -10.38 -24.37 3.64
CA GLN A 200 -11.34 -24.65 4.73
C GLN A 200 -11.10 -26.00 5.41
N ALA A 201 -10.32 -26.88 4.79
CA ALA A 201 -9.96 -28.19 5.32
C ALA A 201 -8.44 -28.35 5.34
N SER A 202 -7.79 -27.92 6.43
CA SER A 202 -6.49 -28.41 6.92
C SER A 202 -5.71 -29.34 5.96
N LEU A 203 -4.64 -28.84 5.33
CA LEU A 203 -3.47 -29.62 4.87
C LEU A 203 -3.71 -30.82 3.92
N ALA A 204 -4.85 -30.93 3.24
CA ALA A 204 -5.08 -32.00 2.28
C ALA A 204 -5.93 -31.54 1.09
N CYS A 205 -5.29 -30.90 0.10
CA CYS A 205 -5.92 -30.70 -1.21
C CYS A 205 -5.57 -31.86 -2.15
N PRO A 206 -6.54 -32.50 -2.83
CA PRO A 206 -6.28 -33.42 -3.95
C PRO A 206 -5.96 -32.71 -5.27
N ASP A 207 -6.13 -31.37 -5.35
CA ASP A 207 -5.74 -30.55 -6.50
C ASP A 207 -4.40 -29.85 -6.23
N PRO A 208 -3.30 -30.27 -6.87
CA PRO A 208 -1.97 -29.69 -6.66
C PRO A 208 -1.86 -28.21 -7.07
N LEU A 209 -2.80 -27.67 -7.85
CA LEU A 209 -2.80 -26.24 -8.23
C LEU A 209 -3.43 -25.33 -7.16
N ALA A 210 -4.28 -25.87 -6.28
CA ALA A 210 -4.98 -25.11 -5.23
C ALA A 210 -4.14 -24.99 -3.95
N ALA A 211 -3.37 -26.04 -3.60
CA ALA A 211 -2.49 -25.99 -2.43
C ALA A 211 -1.31 -25.01 -2.59
N SER A 212 -0.82 -24.79 -3.81
CA SER A 212 0.31 -23.90 -4.10
C SER A 212 -0.04 -22.41 -4.10
N ASN A 213 -1.33 -22.06 -4.01
CA ASN A 213 -1.83 -20.69 -4.15
C ASN A 213 -2.28 -20.07 -2.82
N ILE A 214 -2.30 -20.86 -1.74
CA ILE A 214 -2.65 -20.37 -0.40
C ILE A 214 -1.61 -19.38 0.07
N GLY A 215 -2.06 -18.19 0.50
CA GLY A 215 -1.14 -17.15 0.92
C GLY A 215 -0.43 -16.45 -0.25
N SER A 216 -0.85 -16.70 -1.49
CA SER A 216 -0.27 -16.11 -2.68
C SER A 216 -1.13 -14.99 -3.28
N MET A 217 -0.51 -14.06 -3.99
CA MET A 217 -1.18 -13.01 -4.77
C MET A 217 -0.38 -12.70 -6.04
N ASP A 218 -1.06 -12.51 -7.18
CA ASP A 218 -0.41 -11.91 -8.35
C ASP A 218 -0.27 -10.38 -8.21
N CYS A 219 0.34 -9.73 -9.22
CA CYS A 219 0.59 -8.29 -9.22
C CYS A 219 -0.67 -7.44 -8.98
N SER A 220 -1.76 -7.78 -9.66
CA SER A 220 -3.03 -7.07 -9.56
C SER A 220 -3.88 -7.52 -8.38
N GLY A 221 -3.75 -8.76 -7.92
CA GLY A 221 -4.33 -9.28 -6.70
C GLY A 221 -3.77 -8.61 -5.45
N PHE A 222 -2.46 -8.38 -5.43
CA PHE A 222 -1.78 -7.61 -4.39
C PHE A 222 -2.30 -6.17 -4.29
N VAL A 223 -2.47 -5.49 -5.42
CA VAL A 223 -3.10 -4.16 -5.46
C VAL A 223 -4.51 -4.20 -4.85
N ARG A 224 -5.31 -5.21 -5.19
CA ARG A 224 -6.69 -5.34 -4.67
C ARG A 224 -6.73 -5.65 -3.17
N MET A 225 -5.76 -6.40 -2.65
CA MET A 225 -5.56 -6.57 -1.20
C MET A 225 -5.35 -5.22 -0.52
N VAL A 226 -4.38 -4.45 -1.01
CA VAL A 226 -3.95 -3.18 -0.39
C VAL A 226 -5.02 -2.09 -0.48
N TYR A 227 -5.62 -1.89 -1.65
CA TYR A 227 -6.55 -0.76 -1.89
C TYR A 227 -8.00 -1.09 -1.54
N GLY A 228 -8.42 -2.33 -1.72
CA GLY A 228 -9.84 -2.69 -1.67
C GLY A 228 -10.24 -3.67 -0.60
N HIS A 229 -9.31 -4.45 -0.04
CA HIS A 229 -9.61 -5.34 1.09
C HIS A 229 -9.25 -4.70 2.42
N ARG A 230 -8.03 -4.15 2.53
CA ARG A 230 -7.48 -3.56 3.75
C ARG A 230 -8.02 -2.16 4.00
N ASN A 231 -8.30 -1.85 5.26
CA ASN A 231 -8.68 -0.50 5.69
C ASN A 231 -7.41 0.27 6.06
N ASN A 232 -7.32 1.53 5.62
CA ASN A 232 -6.22 2.45 5.95
C ASN A 232 -6.64 3.53 6.94
N PHE A 233 -7.67 3.27 7.74
CA PHE A 233 -8.00 4.00 8.96
C PHE A 233 -8.30 2.94 10.03
N GLU A 234 -7.48 2.81 11.06
CA GLU A 234 -7.74 1.78 12.08
C GLU A 234 -8.95 2.17 12.95
N ALA A 235 -9.62 1.19 13.54
CA ALA A 235 -10.90 1.35 14.24
C ALA A 235 -10.84 2.21 15.53
N GLN A 236 -9.72 2.88 15.80
CA GLN A 236 -9.56 3.84 16.90
C GLN A 236 -10.04 5.25 16.53
N LEU A 237 -10.82 5.38 15.47
CA LEU A 237 -11.42 6.66 15.16
C LEU A 237 -12.56 6.99 16.15
N PRO A 238 -12.63 8.23 16.69
CA PRO A 238 -13.66 8.63 17.65
C PRO A 238 -15.08 8.39 17.14
N ALA A 239 -16.07 8.34 18.04
CA ALA A 239 -17.50 8.22 17.72
C ALA A 239 -18.00 9.22 16.63
N TYR A 240 -17.29 10.33 16.41
CA TYR A 240 -17.51 11.26 15.31
C TYR A 240 -17.39 10.61 13.91
N THR A 241 -16.50 9.62 13.74
CA THR A 241 -16.31 8.89 12.47
C THR A 241 -17.39 7.86 12.19
N ALA A 242 -18.01 7.30 13.23
CA ALA A 242 -19.24 6.52 13.09
C ALA A 242 -20.39 7.40 12.57
N SER A 243 -20.46 8.68 12.98
CA SER A 243 -21.49 9.61 12.51
C SER A 243 -21.31 10.09 11.06
N LEU A 244 -20.10 9.97 10.53
CA LEU A 244 -19.78 10.26 9.13
C LEU A 244 -19.98 9.04 8.20
N GLY A 245 -20.35 7.86 8.74
CA GLY A 245 -20.50 6.63 7.96
C GLY A 245 -19.17 6.00 7.52
N LEU A 246 -18.07 6.30 8.22
CA LEU A 246 -16.69 5.92 7.85
C LEU A 246 -16.34 4.45 8.14
N SER A 247 -17.34 3.56 8.24
CA SER A 247 -17.11 2.13 8.32
C SER A 247 -16.58 1.65 6.96
N VAL A 248 -15.24 1.59 6.89
CA VAL A 248 -14.38 1.01 5.87
C VAL A 248 -14.21 1.80 4.57
N PHE A 249 -13.31 2.80 4.62
CA PHE A 249 -12.77 3.45 3.43
C PHE A 249 -11.92 2.45 2.64
N ARG A 250 -12.54 1.84 1.63
CA ARG A 250 -11.91 0.87 0.73
C ARG A 250 -12.30 1.20 -0.69
N TYR A 251 -11.39 0.96 -1.62
CA TYR A 251 -11.71 0.97 -3.03
C TYR A 251 -12.63 -0.23 -3.32
N PRO A 252 -13.90 -0.01 -3.74
CA PRO A 252 -14.79 -1.10 -4.11
C PRO A 252 -14.15 -2.03 -5.15
N LEU A 253 -14.29 -3.34 -4.99
CA LEU A 253 -13.66 -4.33 -5.86
C LEU A 253 -14.63 -4.93 -6.87
N SER A 254 -14.16 -5.20 -8.09
CA SER A 254 -14.92 -5.86 -9.15
C SER A 254 -14.08 -6.91 -9.88
N THR A 255 -14.74 -7.83 -10.57
CA THR A 255 -14.06 -8.82 -11.41
C THR A 255 -13.66 -8.24 -12.77
N SER A 256 -14.47 -7.35 -13.32
CA SER A 256 -14.37 -6.87 -14.69
C SER A 256 -14.44 -5.34 -14.75
N GLN A 257 -15.39 -4.79 -15.49
CA GLN A 257 -15.64 -3.37 -15.58
C GLN A 257 -16.89 -3.05 -14.76
N ALA A 258 -16.69 -2.46 -13.59
CA ALA A 258 -17.77 -1.80 -12.85
C ALA A 258 -17.37 -0.34 -12.58
N PRO A 259 -18.27 0.63 -12.81
CA PRO A 259 -18.00 2.04 -12.53
C PRO A 259 -17.53 2.22 -11.09
N THR A 260 -16.51 3.04 -10.88
CA THR A 260 -15.92 3.34 -9.55
C THR A 260 -15.39 2.13 -8.78
N HIS A 261 -15.18 0.98 -9.42
CA HIS A 261 -14.57 -0.19 -8.80
C HIS A 261 -13.17 -0.43 -9.33
N LEU A 262 -12.37 -1.16 -8.55
CA LEU A 262 -11.06 -1.64 -8.90
C LEU A 262 -11.17 -3.04 -9.54
N PRO A 263 -10.89 -3.17 -10.85
CA PRO A 263 -10.96 -4.44 -11.57
C PRO A 263 -9.91 -5.47 -11.14
N ARG A 264 -10.15 -6.74 -11.48
CA ARG A 264 -9.21 -7.84 -11.23
C ARG A 264 -7.91 -7.75 -12.00
N ALA A 265 -7.97 -7.51 -13.32
CA ALA A 265 -6.79 -7.58 -14.19
C ALA A 265 -6.06 -6.23 -14.25
N SER A 266 -4.72 -6.24 -14.23
CA SER A 266 -3.86 -5.03 -14.31
C SER A 266 -4.24 -4.09 -15.46
N ARG A 267 -4.47 -4.62 -16.68
CA ARG A 267 -4.95 -3.83 -17.83
C ARG A 267 -6.28 -3.13 -17.57
N ASN A 268 -7.21 -3.82 -16.90
CA ASN A 268 -8.52 -3.25 -16.56
C ASN A 268 -8.42 -2.24 -15.42
N GLN A 269 -7.49 -2.43 -14.48
CA GLN A 269 -7.18 -1.44 -13.44
C GLN A 269 -6.76 -0.11 -14.07
N TYR A 270 -5.88 -0.15 -15.07
CA TYR A 270 -5.54 1.04 -15.82
C TYR A 270 -6.73 1.61 -16.61
N ARG A 271 -7.44 0.78 -17.37
CA ARG A 271 -8.49 1.21 -18.30
C ARG A 271 -9.75 1.74 -17.60
N TYR A 272 -10.25 0.98 -16.63
CA TYR A 272 -11.60 1.12 -16.09
C TYR A 272 -11.69 1.47 -14.62
N GLY A 273 -10.58 1.53 -13.88
CA GLY A 273 -10.62 2.05 -12.51
C GLY A 273 -11.28 3.44 -12.46
N SER A 274 -11.71 3.88 -11.28
CA SER A 274 -11.83 5.30 -10.95
C SER A 274 -10.46 5.98 -10.97
N GLY A 275 -10.44 7.31 -11.04
CA GLY A 275 -9.21 8.08 -10.86
C GLY A 275 -8.63 8.65 -12.15
N MET A 276 -7.48 9.29 -12.02
CA MET A 276 -6.81 10.04 -13.08
C MET A 276 -5.70 9.22 -13.72
N LYS A 277 -5.68 9.14 -15.05
CA LYS A 277 -4.51 8.65 -15.82
C LYS A 277 -3.38 9.68 -15.68
N VAL A 278 -2.37 9.39 -14.84
CA VAL A 278 -1.22 10.27 -14.59
C VAL A 278 -0.23 10.20 -15.75
N ILE A 279 0.01 8.97 -16.25
CA ILE A 279 0.77 8.73 -17.46
C ILE A 279 -0.18 8.04 -18.45
N PRO A 280 -0.56 8.70 -19.55
CA PRO A 280 -1.30 8.08 -20.65
C PRO A 280 -0.57 6.87 -21.21
N PHE A 281 -1.34 5.85 -21.60
CA PHE A 281 -0.83 4.61 -22.19
C PHE A 281 -0.05 4.90 -23.47
N ARG A 282 1.06 4.18 -23.66
CA ARG A 282 1.88 4.23 -24.86
C ARG A 282 2.62 2.91 -25.07
N VAL A 283 2.83 2.53 -26.33
CA VAL A 283 3.49 1.27 -26.69
C VAL A 283 5.01 1.42 -26.79
N ALA A 284 5.49 2.48 -27.44
CA ALA A 284 6.90 2.62 -27.85
C ALA A 284 7.57 3.93 -27.41
N SER A 285 6.84 4.87 -26.80
CA SER A 285 7.42 6.13 -26.32
C SER A 285 7.73 6.08 -24.83
N VAL A 286 8.76 6.81 -24.41
CA VAL A 286 9.10 7.01 -23.00
C VAL A 286 8.16 8.10 -22.44
N PRO A 287 7.73 8.01 -21.17
CA PRO A 287 7.10 9.13 -20.48
C PRO A 287 7.90 10.43 -20.57
N THR A 288 7.21 11.55 -20.68
CA THR A 288 7.83 12.88 -20.58
C THR A 288 8.27 13.14 -19.15
N GLN A 289 9.17 14.10 -18.96
CA GLN A 289 9.58 14.48 -17.60
C GLN A 289 8.41 14.96 -16.76
N ALA A 290 7.51 15.77 -17.33
CA ALA A 290 6.35 16.28 -16.60
C ALA A 290 5.41 15.16 -16.14
N GLU A 291 5.26 14.10 -16.94
CA GLU A 291 4.47 12.92 -16.57
C GLU A 291 5.10 12.12 -15.43
N ILE A 292 6.44 12.03 -15.44
CA ILE A 292 7.21 11.38 -14.38
C ILE A 292 7.19 12.20 -13.09
N ASP A 293 7.35 13.52 -13.18
CA ASP A 293 7.27 14.46 -12.06
C ASP A 293 5.86 14.53 -11.46
N ALA A 294 4.83 14.17 -12.24
CA ALA A 294 3.45 14.12 -11.79
C ALA A 294 3.13 12.90 -10.93
N LEU A 295 3.98 11.86 -10.93
CA LEU A 295 3.82 10.67 -10.10
C LEU A 295 3.89 11.03 -8.61
N GLN A 296 3.03 10.39 -7.82
CA GLN A 296 2.99 10.55 -6.37
C GLN A 296 3.01 9.17 -5.70
N PRO A 297 3.62 9.05 -4.50
CA PRO A 297 3.52 7.83 -3.72
C PRO A 297 2.07 7.34 -3.65
N GLY A 298 1.83 6.06 -3.93
CA GLY A 298 0.50 5.47 -4.03
C GLY A 298 -0.12 5.46 -5.44
N ASP A 299 0.51 6.05 -6.45
CA ASP A 299 0.08 5.85 -7.83
C ASP A 299 0.36 4.41 -8.28
N LEU A 300 -0.51 3.86 -9.13
CA LEU A 300 -0.22 2.61 -9.80
C LEU A 300 0.54 2.85 -11.09
N VAL A 301 1.60 2.07 -11.30
CA VAL A 301 2.43 2.09 -12.50
C VAL A 301 2.28 0.76 -13.23
N PHE A 302 2.07 0.84 -14.55
CA PHE A 302 1.68 -0.30 -15.39
C PHE A 302 2.76 -0.59 -16.42
N PHE A 303 3.06 -1.87 -16.61
CA PHE A 303 4.17 -2.32 -17.45
C PHE A 303 3.75 -3.40 -18.44
N ASN A 304 4.47 -3.48 -19.56
CA ASN A 304 4.50 -4.67 -20.41
C ASN A 304 5.75 -5.48 -20.05
N LEU A 305 5.60 -6.54 -19.24
CA LEU A 305 6.73 -7.41 -18.90
C LEU A 305 6.97 -8.51 -19.92
N ASP A 306 6.01 -8.75 -20.81
CA ASP A 306 6.10 -9.79 -21.82
C ASP A 306 7.14 -9.37 -22.86
N ASN A 307 8.03 -10.30 -23.18
CA ASN A 307 9.09 -10.12 -24.17
C ASN A 307 8.61 -10.38 -25.60
N THR A 308 7.39 -10.90 -25.76
CA THR A 308 6.70 -10.86 -27.03
C THR A 308 6.44 -9.38 -27.29
N SER A 309 6.85 -8.88 -28.45
CA SER A 309 6.20 -7.66 -28.94
C SER A 309 4.74 -8.04 -29.04
N ALA A 310 3.95 -7.76 -28.00
CA ALA A 310 2.53 -7.63 -28.17
C ALA A 310 2.46 -6.59 -29.28
N THR A 311 2.23 -7.07 -30.49
CA THR A 311 1.60 -6.32 -31.54
C THR A 311 0.30 -5.88 -30.88
N CYS A 312 0.36 -4.76 -30.16
CA CYS A 312 -0.72 -3.81 -30.15
C CYS A 312 -1.20 -3.83 -31.58
N CYS A 313 -2.43 -4.28 -31.81
CA CYS A 313 -2.97 -4.34 -33.16
C CYS A 313 -2.65 -2.98 -33.78
N GLU A 314 -1.69 -2.93 -34.70
CA GLU A 314 -1.35 -1.67 -35.37
C GLU A 314 -2.69 -1.23 -35.95
N PRO A 315 -3.24 -0.09 -35.51
CA PRO A 315 -4.57 0.29 -35.92
C PRO A 315 -4.53 0.35 -37.45
N SER A 316 -5.27 -0.56 -38.09
CA SER A 316 -5.18 -0.73 -39.54
C SER A 316 -5.71 0.51 -40.25
N THR A 317 -6.40 1.38 -39.50
CA THR A 317 -6.86 2.71 -39.89
C THR A 317 -6.78 3.70 -38.70
N PRO A 318 -6.61 5.01 -38.93
CA PRO A 318 -6.57 6.04 -37.89
C PRO A 318 -7.84 6.19 -37.03
N ASP A 319 -8.93 5.53 -37.40
CA ASP A 319 -10.25 5.64 -36.78
C ASP A 319 -10.64 4.39 -35.96
N GLU A 320 -9.76 3.37 -35.87
CA GLU A 320 -9.96 2.23 -34.98
C GLU A 320 -9.46 2.56 -33.58
N ASP A 321 -10.40 2.49 -32.63
CA ASP A 321 -10.26 2.74 -31.20
C ASP A 321 -8.95 2.13 -30.66
N ASP A 322 -8.04 2.95 -30.12
CA ASP A 322 -6.70 2.64 -29.59
C ASP A 322 -6.70 1.64 -28.39
N THR A 323 -7.85 0.99 -28.19
CA THR A 323 -8.25 0.07 -27.13
C THR A 323 -7.63 -1.31 -27.24
N CYS A 324 -7.21 -1.75 -28.43
CA CYS A 324 -6.44 -2.98 -28.62
C CYS A 324 -5.00 -2.84 -28.12
N CYS A 325 -4.49 -1.61 -27.99
CA CYS A 325 -3.10 -1.37 -27.60
C CYS A 325 -2.90 -1.53 -26.08
N GLU A 326 -3.89 -1.18 -25.25
CA GLU A 326 -3.85 -1.33 -23.79
C GLU A 326 -3.75 -2.82 -23.33
N GLU A 327 -3.94 -3.79 -24.24
CA GLU A 327 -3.63 -5.21 -23.99
C GLU A 327 -2.15 -5.45 -23.66
N GLY A 328 -1.26 -4.54 -24.03
CA GLY A 328 0.15 -4.60 -23.67
C GLY A 328 0.44 -4.41 -22.18
N ILE A 329 -0.56 -4.13 -21.32
CA ILE A 329 -0.34 -4.10 -19.86
C ILE A 329 -0.43 -5.52 -19.29
N THR A 330 0.72 -6.03 -18.84
CA THR A 330 0.82 -7.38 -18.25
C THR A 330 1.20 -7.36 -16.78
N HIS A 331 1.62 -6.20 -16.25
CA HIS A 331 2.02 -6.05 -14.85
C HIS A 331 1.64 -4.70 -14.25
N VAL A 332 1.48 -4.66 -12.92
CA VAL A 332 1.19 -3.45 -12.15
C VAL A 332 1.99 -3.43 -10.85
N GLY A 333 2.37 -2.24 -10.40
CA GLY A 333 2.95 -2.01 -9.08
C GLY A 333 2.50 -0.69 -8.47
N ILE A 334 2.77 -0.52 -7.18
CA ILE A 334 2.46 0.69 -6.42
C ILE A 334 3.73 1.54 -6.33
N PHE A 335 3.71 2.76 -6.84
CA PHE A 335 4.83 3.68 -6.75
C PHE A 335 5.05 4.09 -5.28
N VAL A 336 6.25 3.87 -4.76
CA VAL A 336 6.61 4.17 -3.36
C VAL A 336 7.24 5.55 -3.27
N GLY A 337 8.12 5.88 -4.22
CA GLY A 337 8.77 7.18 -4.25
C GLY A 337 10.16 7.13 -4.86
N GLU A 338 10.90 8.20 -4.64
CA GLU A 338 12.25 8.36 -5.13
C GLU A 338 13.27 7.76 -4.15
N GLN A 339 14.10 6.84 -4.65
CA GLN A 339 15.37 6.52 -4.03
C GLN A 339 16.40 7.53 -4.55
N GLY A 340 16.95 8.32 -3.63
CA GLY A 340 17.99 9.30 -3.93
C GLY A 340 19.21 8.67 -4.61
N PRO A 341 20.05 9.49 -5.26
CA PRO A 341 21.20 9.01 -6.01
C PRO A 341 22.17 8.25 -5.10
N ARG A 342 22.84 7.25 -5.67
CA ARG A 342 24.03 6.64 -5.08
C ARG A 342 25.24 7.12 -5.83
N GLU A 343 26.40 7.02 -5.20
CA GLU A 343 27.68 7.41 -5.79
C GLU A 343 27.91 6.79 -7.19
N ASP A 344 27.35 5.61 -7.45
CA ASP A 344 27.47 4.84 -8.69
C ASP A 344 26.20 4.79 -9.57
N ARG A 345 25.06 5.34 -9.13
CA ARG A 345 23.76 5.16 -9.82
C ARG A 345 22.89 6.42 -9.76
N PRO A 346 22.21 6.77 -10.87
CA PRO A 346 21.26 7.88 -10.87
C PRO A 346 20.09 7.59 -9.92
N THR A 347 19.33 8.64 -9.62
CA THR A 347 18.03 8.54 -8.95
C THR A 347 17.17 7.42 -9.55
N ARG A 348 16.54 6.63 -8.69
CA ARG A 348 15.64 5.55 -9.08
C ARG A 348 14.27 5.73 -8.48
N TYR A 349 13.22 5.56 -9.28
CA TYR A 349 11.86 5.47 -8.79
C TYR A 349 11.56 4.04 -8.38
N ARG A 350 11.21 3.85 -7.11
CA ARG A 350 10.93 2.54 -6.52
C ARG A 350 9.43 2.28 -6.49
N LEU A 351 9.07 1.02 -6.71
CA LEU A 351 7.71 0.53 -6.62
C LEU A 351 7.70 -0.74 -5.77
N ILE A 352 6.57 -1.04 -5.14
CA ILE A 352 6.30 -2.34 -4.52
C ILE A 352 5.29 -3.10 -5.38
N ASN A 353 5.58 -4.36 -5.68
CA ASN A 353 4.73 -5.18 -6.56
C ASN A 353 4.97 -6.67 -6.31
N SER A 354 3.92 -7.48 -6.51
CA SER A 354 4.03 -8.94 -6.49
C SER A 354 4.47 -9.48 -7.84
N ARG A 355 5.51 -10.32 -7.87
CA ARG A 355 6.08 -10.87 -9.11
C ARG A 355 6.59 -12.29 -8.95
N ASP A 356 6.44 -13.06 -10.03
CA ASP A 356 6.87 -14.46 -10.12
C ASP A 356 8.35 -14.65 -9.77
N SER A 357 9.22 -13.87 -10.44
CA SER A 357 10.67 -14.03 -10.27
C SER A 357 11.22 -13.68 -8.88
N MET A 358 10.40 -13.10 -7.99
CA MET A 358 10.76 -12.83 -6.59
C MET A 358 9.85 -13.57 -5.61
N ASN A 359 8.95 -14.42 -6.12
CA ASN A 359 7.94 -15.12 -5.35
C ASN A 359 7.16 -14.21 -4.37
N GLY A 360 6.67 -13.07 -4.85
CA GLY A 360 5.77 -12.24 -4.03
C GLY A 360 6.02 -10.74 -4.10
N PRO A 361 5.33 -9.96 -3.23
CA PRO A 361 5.52 -8.52 -3.09
C PRO A 361 6.92 -8.13 -2.62
N THR A 362 7.59 -7.26 -3.37
CA THR A 362 8.86 -6.68 -2.95
C THR A 362 9.08 -5.30 -3.57
N MET A 363 9.88 -4.47 -2.89
CA MET A 363 10.43 -3.22 -3.41
C MET A 363 11.87 -3.41 -3.96
N GLY A 364 12.48 -4.56 -3.72
CA GLY A 364 13.74 -4.97 -4.33
C GLY A 364 13.57 -5.16 -5.84
N HIS A 365 14.64 -5.01 -6.62
CA HIS A 365 14.71 -5.27 -8.08
C HIS A 365 13.77 -4.48 -8.98
N THR A 366 13.02 -3.56 -8.41
CA THR A 366 11.87 -2.96 -9.06
C THR A 366 12.06 -1.45 -8.98
N SER A 367 12.74 -0.96 -10.00
CA SER A 367 12.95 0.45 -10.19
C SER A 367 12.87 0.82 -11.66
N PHE A 368 12.24 1.95 -11.96
CA PHE A 368 12.41 2.62 -13.23
C PHE A 368 13.20 3.93 -13.03
N ILE A 369 13.79 4.40 -14.11
CA ILE A 369 14.74 5.50 -14.10
C ILE A 369 13.99 6.83 -14.09
N ASN A 370 14.49 7.79 -13.31
CA ASN A 370 14.07 9.18 -13.45
C ASN A 370 14.67 9.78 -14.73
N THR A 371 13.77 10.23 -15.61
CA THR A 371 14.08 10.66 -16.96
C THR A 371 14.87 11.97 -17.02
N SER A 372 14.94 12.74 -15.92
CA SER A 372 15.61 14.06 -15.85
C SER A 372 17.11 13.95 -15.63
N THR A 373 17.54 12.83 -15.07
CA THR A 373 18.93 12.56 -14.70
C THR A 373 19.61 11.57 -15.65
N SER A 374 18.91 11.15 -16.72
CA SER A 374 19.29 9.98 -17.52
C SER A 374 19.14 10.20 -19.03
N THR A 375 20.11 9.72 -19.81
CA THR A 375 20.07 9.79 -21.28
C THR A 375 19.16 8.72 -21.87
N LYS A 376 18.51 8.97 -23.02
CA LYS A 376 17.58 8.02 -23.68
C LYS A 376 18.20 6.62 -23.96
N SER A 377 19.53 6.53 -24.09
CA SER A 377 20.26 5.28 -24.24
C SER A 377 20.37 4.43 -22.96
N SER A 378 19.98 4.96 -21.80
CA SER A 378 20.04 4.26 -20.50
C SER A 378 18.74 3.51 -20.12
N TYR A 379 17.68 3.66 -20.92
CA TYR A 379 16.38 3.04 -20.66
C TYR A 379 16.44 1.55 -20.98
N SER A 380 16.59 0.74 -19.94
CA SER A 380 16.57 -0.71 -20.00
C SER A 380 15.67 -1.27 -18.90
N GLY A 381 15.35 -2.56 -18.99
CA GLY A 381 14.52 -3.25 -17.99
C GLY A 381 13.15 -2.59 -17.80
N TRP A 382 12.80 -2.28 -16.55
CA TRP A 382 11.51 -1.71 -16.17
C TRP A 382 11.22 -0.35 -16.81
N SER A 383 12.23 0.51 -16.98
CA SER A 383 12.05 1.83 -17.59
C SER A 383 11.58 1.76 -19.03
N ALA A 384 12.08 0.78 -19.81
CA ALA A 384 11.65 0.54 -21.18
C ALA A 384 10.27 -0.14 -21.27
N LYS A 385 9.83 -0.74 -20.17
CA LYS A 385 8.59 -1.51 -20.06
C LYS A 385 7.44 -0.72 -19.45
N LEU A 386 7.68 0.47 -18.90
CA LEU A 386 6.63 1.36 -18.39
C LEU A 386 5.70 1.75 -19.55
N ARG A 387 4.39 1.60 -19.33
CA ARG A 387 3.35 1.89 -20.32
C ARG A 387 2.43 3.00 -19.87
N ALA A 388 2.08 3.02 -18.59
CA ALA A 388 1.10 3.96 -18.07
C ALA A 388 1.18 4.11 -16.55
N ALA A 389 0.43 5.07 -16.00
CA ALA A 389 0.24 5.21 -14.57
C ALA A 389 -1.14 5.80 -14.27
N ARG A 390 -1.69 5.45 -13.11
CA ARG A 390 -3.00 5.90 -12.66
C ARG A 390 -2.98 6.22 -11.18
N ARG A 391 -3.54 7.38 -10.83
CA ARG A 391 -3.87 7.75 -9.46
C ARG A 391 -5.30 7.36 -9.19
N PHE A 392 -5.49 6.57 -8.15
CA PHE A 392 -6.73 5.86 -7.90
C PHE A 392 -7.63 6.51 -6.91
#